data_AF-A0A843HTK0-F1
#
_entry.id   AF-A0A843HTK0-F1
#
_cell.length_a   1.000
_cell.length_b   1.000
_cell.length_c   1.000
_cell.angle_alpha   90.00
_cell.angle_beta   90.00
_cell.angle_gamma   90.00
#
_symmetry.space_group_name_H-M   'P 1'
#
loop_
_entity.id
_entity.type
_entity.pdbx_description
1 polymer ?
#
loop_
_entity_poly.entity_id
_entity_poly.type
_entity_poly.pdbx_seq_one_letter_code
_entity_poly.pdbx_strand_id
1 'polypeptide(L)'
;MKTENLLNYTQRQLEKMTEKELRQTVSTLRSTSRKRYERIIEADLYSQSAHALWSASGGGDIFPTIKGMDATSLLNEYKRYASFLKSKTSTVRGAKKSASQSKQLVEDLSGGKEFTDEETTEIFLMADELKNEINLLQSSTDRISAISEVYNPNLTKKEIIEKARELMVNRYEEQHPTAPLAVLPSRTIK
;
A
#
# COMPACT_ATOMS: atom_id res chain seq x y z
N MET A 1 24.03 -3.28 -19.36
CA MET A 1 23.22 -4.34 -18.72
C MET A 1 21.78 -3.83 -18.63
N LYS A 2 20.79 -4.53 -19.20
CA LYS A 2 19.39 -4.04 -19.22
C LYS A 2 18.74 -4.26 -17.84
N THR A 3 18.01 -3.27 -17.33
CA THR A 3 17.34 -3.33 -16.02
C THR A 3 16.39 -4.53 -15.90
N GLU A 4 15.72 -4.91 -16.98
CA GLU A 4 14.81 -6.08 -17.03
C GLU A 4 15.51 -7.39 -16.64
N ASN A 5 16.77 -7.57 -17.05
CA ASN A 5 17.55 -8.75 -16.70
C ASN A 5 17.94 -8.74 -15.22
N LEU A 6 18.14 -7.56 -14.64
CA LEU A 6 18.52 -7.38 -13.25
C LEU A 6 17.36 -7.64 -12.29
N LEU A 7 16.11 -7.44 -12.71
CA LEU A 7 14.94 -7.59 -11.85
C LEU A 7 14.65 -9.06 -11.51
N ASN A 8 15.16 -10.00 -12.30
CA ASN A 8 14.75 -11.40 -12.27
C ASN A 8 15.82 -12.34 -11.70
N TYR A 9 16.85 -11.80 -11.02
CA TYR A 9 17.77 -12.68 -10.30
C TYR A 9 17.05 -13.40 -9.16
N THR A 10 17.25 -14.71 -9.12
CA THR A 10 16.87 -15.57 -8.00
C THR A 10 17.79 -15.33 -6.81
N GLN A 11 17.32 -15.69 -5.60
CA GLN A 11 18.13 -15.60 -4.38
C GLN A 11 19.50 -16.32 -4.54
N ARG A 12 19.50 -17.53 -5.12
CA ARG A 12 20.73 -18.30 -5.41
C ARG A 12 21.69 -17.60 -6.38
N GLN A 13 21.17 -16.82 -7.34
CA GLN A 13 22.03 -16.06 -8.24
C GLN A 13 22.66 -14.87 -7.52
N LEU A 14 21.89 -14.19 -6.66
CA LEU A 14 22.39 -13.05 -5.89
C LEU A 14 23.46 -13.48 -4.87
N GLU A 15 23.28 -14.63 -4.21
CA GLU A 15 24.25 -15.17 -3.24
C GLU A 15 25.58 -15.59 -3.89
N LYS A 16 25.56 -15.90 -5.19
CA LYS A 16 26.77 -16.24 -5.95
C LYS A 16 27.50 -15.02 -6.50
N MET A 17 26.90 -13.84 -6.46
CA MET A 17 27.53 -12.61 -6.93
C MET A 17 28.63 -12.17 -5.97
N THR A 18 29.72 -11.66 -6.53
CA THR A 18 30.68 -10.90 -5.74
C THR A 18 30.01 -9.62 -5.20
N GLU A 19 30.51 -9.09 -4.09
CA GLU A 19 30.01 -7.84 -3.52
C GLU A 19 30.03 -6.69 -4.54
N LYS A 20 31.06 -6.65 -5.40
CA LYS A 20 31.19 -5.66 -6.48
C LYS A 20 30.06 -5.78 -7.51
N GLU A 21 29.72 -6.99 -7.93
CA GLU A 21 28.62 -7.24 -8.89
C GLU A 21 27.26 -6.91 -8.28
N LEU A 22 27.05 -7.31 -7.02
CA LEU A 22 25.83 -7.01 -6.29
C LEU A 22 25.66 -5.49 -6.13
N ARG A 23 26.72 -4.78 -5.74
CA ARG A 23 26.74 -3.31 -5.62
C ARG A 23 26.42 -2.63 -6.95
N GLN A 24 26.99 -3.11 -8.06
CA GLN A 24 26.70 -2.56 -9.39
C GLN A 24 25.23 -2.79 -9.81
N THR A 25 24.70 -3.97 -9.48
CA THR A 25 23.29 -4.33 -9.73
C THR A 25 22.36 -3.41 -8.95
N VAL A 26 22.57 -3.29 -7.64
CA VAL A 26 21.79 -2.40 -6.76
C VAL A 26 21.87 -0.95 -7.22
N SER A 27 23.06 -0.46 -7.61
CA SER A 27 23.24 0.90 -8.13
C SER A 27 22.39 1.17 -9.37
N THR A 28 22.34 0.20 -10.29
CA THR A 28 21.55 0.31 -11.53
C THR A 28 20.04 0.33 -11.24
N LEU A 29 19.58 -0.55 -10.33
CA LEU A 29 18.18 -0.58 -9.90
C LEU A 29 17.82 0.73 -9.18
N ARG A 30 18.66 1.20 -8.25
CA ARG A 30 18.50 2.47 -7.52
C ARG A 30 18.29 3.65 -8.47
N SER A 31 19.16 3.79 -9.48
CA SER A 31 19.04 4.88 -10.46
C SER A 31 17.73 4.82 -11.25
N THR A 32 17.31 3.62 -11.66
CA THR A 32 16.05 3.45 -12.40
C THR A 32 14.84 3.72 -11.52
N SER A 33 14.84 3.21 -10.29
CA SER A 33 13.80 3.46 -9.28
C SER A 33 13.66 4.94 -9.01
N ARG A 34 14.79 5.65 -8.85
CA ARG A 34 14.81 7.11 -8.64
C ARG A 34 14.13 7.89 -9.74
N LYS A 35 14.49 7.61 -10.99
CA LYS A 35 13.86 8.28 -12.14
C LYS A 35 12.36 8.02 -12.22
N ARG A 36 11.92 6.79 -11.94
CA ARG A 36 10.48 6.45 -11.94
C ARG A 36 9.75 7.13 -10.80
N TYR A 37 10.37 7.17 -9.62
CA TYR A 37 9.85 7.85 -8.46
C TYR A 37 9.69 9.35 -8.69
N GLU A 38 10.74 10.03 -9.18
CA GLU A 38 10.70 11.48 -9.47
C GLU A 38 9.57 11.81 -10.45
N ARG A 39 9.36 11.00 -11.49
CA ARG A 39 8.24 11.17 -12.43
C ARG A 39 6.85 10.98 -11.80
N ILE A 40 6.73 10.14 -10.77
CA ILE A 40 5.47 9.93 -10.05
C ILE A 40 5.16 11.17 -9.18
N ILE A 41 6.20 11.71 -8.52
CA ILE A 41 6.09 12.95 -7.74
C ILE A 41 5.74 14.13 -8.64
N GLU A 42 6.44 14.30 -9.75
CA GLU A 42 6.16 15.36 -10.74
C GLU A 42 4.75 15.28 -11.33
N ALA A 43 4.18 14.07 -11.39
CA ALA A 43 2.82 13.85 -11.87
C ALA A 43 1.74 14.01 -10.79
N ASP A 44 2.13 14.35 -9.56
CA ASP A 44 1.26 14.50 -8.39
C ASP A 44 0.49 13.23 -8.01
N LEU A 45 1.12 12.07 -8.18
CA LEU A 45 0.51 10.75 -7.91
C LEU A 45 1.03 10.10 -6.64
N TYR A 46 1.59 10.90 -5.73
CA TYR A 46 2.29 10.40 -4.53
C TYR A 46 1.34 9.78 -3.48
N SER A 47 0.06 10.16 -3.50
CA SER A 47 -0.98 9.64 -2.59
C SER A 47 -1.48 8.23 -2.96
N GLN A 48 -1.25 7.76 -4.19
CA GLN A 48 -1.91 6.58 -4.76
C GLN A 48 -1.08 5.27 -4.55
N SER A 49 -1.22 4.66 -3.37
CA SER A 49 -1.27 3.20 -3.05
C SER A 49 -0.31 2.13 -3.64
N ALA A 50 0.94 2.46 -3.93
CA ALA A 50 2.07 1.53 -3.67
C ALA A 50 3.37 2.28 -3.35
N HIS A 51 3.41 3.53 -3.79
CA HIS A 51 4.37 4.55 -3.40
C HIS A 51 4.42 4.75 -1.88
N ALA A 52 3.27 4.83 -1.20
CA ALA A 52 3.20 5.01 0.26
C ALA A 52 3.83 3.83 1.03
N LEU A 53 3.56 2.59 0.61
CA LEU A 53 4.15 1.38 1.20
C LEU A 53 5.65 1.26 0.92
N TRP A 54 6.09 1.63 -0.28
CA TRP A 54 7.50 1.60 -0.63
C TRP A 54 8.31 2.66 0.14
N SER A 55 7.79 3.88 0.23
CA SER A 55 8.38 4.95 1.06
C SER A 55 8.39 4.57 2.55
N ALA A 56 7.32 3.95 3.07
CA ALA A 56 7.25 3.45 4.45
C ALA A 56 8.29 2.35 4.73
N SER A 57 8.58 1.48 3.75
CA SER A 57 9.59 0.42 3.88
C SER A 57 11.04 0.92 3.95
N GLY A 58 11.28 2.20 3.65
CA GLY A 58 12.63 2.78 3.59
C GLY A 58 13.20 3.32 4.88
N GLY A 59 12.47 3.28 6.01
CA GLY A 59 12.99 3.72 7.30
C GLY A 59 13.42 5.20 7.34
N GLY A 60 12.89 6.04 6.44
CA GLY A 60 13.18 7.48 6.37
C GLY A 60 14.05 7.92 5.18
N ASP A 61 14.80 7.02 4.54
CA ASP A 61 15.53 7.31 3.30
C ASP A 61 15.08 6.39 2.15
N ILE A 62 14.42 6.99 1.16
CA ILE A 62 13.88 6.28 -0.01
C ILE A 62 15.03 5.75 -0.89
N PHE A 63 16.18 6.44 -0.92
CA PHE A 63 17.33 6.10 -1.76
C PHE A 63 18.66 6.21 -0.99
N PRO A 64 18.87 5.37 0.05
CA PRO A 64 20.04 5.42 0.90
C PRO A 64 21.34 5.29 0.09
N THR A 65 22.38 5.87 0.65
CA THR A 65 23.73 5.71 0.11
C THR A 65 24.15 4.26 0.23
N ILE A 66 24.40 3.61 -0.91
CA ILE A 66 24.82 2.21 -0.91
C ILE A 66 26.31 2.03 -0.60
N LYS A 67 27.12 3.10 -0.63
CA LYS A 67 28.57 3.04 -0.40
C LYS A 67 28.85 2.52 1.01
N GLY A 68 29.68 1.48 1.13
CA GLY A 68 30.04 0.88 2.42
C GLY A 68 29.02 -0.09 3.00
N MET A 69 27.85 -0.29 2.37
CA MET A 69 26.92 -1.36 2.76
C MET A 69 27.54 -2.74 2.58
N ASP A 70 27.28 -3.63 3.54
CA ASP A 70 27.61 -5.05 3.44
C ASP A 70 26.71 -5.80 2.44
N ALA A 71 27.05 -7.05 2.15
CA ALA A 71 26.30 -7.88 1.20
C ALA A 71 24.84 -8.06 1.60
N THR A 72 24.54 -8.27 2.89
CA THR A 72 23.18 -8.44 3.41
C THR A 72 22.32 -7.21 3.17
N SER A 73 22.87 -6.02 3.46
CA SER A 73 22.22 -4.73 3.24
C SER A 73 22.00 -4.48 1.76
N LEU A 74 22.97 -4.81 0.91
CA LEU A 74 22.82 -4.72 -0.55
C LEU A 74 21.72 -5.67 -1.08
N LEU A 75 21.59 -6.88 -0.52
CA LEU A 75 20.52 -7.81 -0.88
C LEU A 75 19.13 -7.28 -0.48
N ASN A 76 19.03 -6.65 0.69
CA ASN A 76 17.78 -6.01 1.12
C ASN A 76 17.40 -4.85 0.20
N GLU A 77 18.37 -4.00 -0.15
CA GLU A 77 18.17 -2.91 -1.10
C GLU A 77 17.81 -3.41 -2.50
N TYR A 78 18.44 -4.49 -2.98
CA TYR A 78 18.06 -5.16 -4.22
C TYR A 78 16.57 -5.55 -4.20
N LYS A 79 16.14 -6.26 -3.15
CA LYS A 79 14.74 -6.72 -3.01
C LYS A 79 13.78 -5.53 -3.00
N ARG A 80 14.13 -4.46 -2.28
CA ARG A 80 13.33 -3.24 -2.16
C ARG A 80 13.16 -2.55 -3.51
N TYR A 81 14.25 -2.30 -4.25
CA TYR A 81 14.17 -1.68 -5.58
C TYR A 81 13.52 -2.59 -6.61
N ALA A 82 13.81 -3.89 -6.60
CA ALA A 82 13.21 -4.84 -7.53
C ALA A 82 11.70 -4.97 -7.32
N SER A 83 11.24 -5.00 -6.06
CA SER A 83 9.82 -5.01 -5.70
C SER A 83 9.11 -3.76 -6.24
N PHE A 84 9.67 -2.57 -6.00
CA PHE A 84 9.15 -1.33 -6.56
C PHE A 84 9.06 -1.38 -8.08
N LEU A 85 10.17 -1.67 -8.77
CA LEU A 85 10.23 -1.65 -10.24
C LEU A 85 9.34 -2.70 -10.93
N LYS A 86 9.01 -3.80 -10.24
CA LYS A 86 8.06 -4.83 -10.69
C LYS A 86 6.60 -4.43 -10.46
N SER A 87 6.34 -3.49 -9.55
CA SER A 87 4.98 -3.01 -9.32
C SER A 87 4.43 -2.32 -10.56
N LYS A 88 3.16 -2.61 -10.89
CA LYS A 88 2.42 -1.94 -11.97
C LYS A 88 2.37 -0.43 -11.73
N THR A 89 2.30 0.00 -10.47
CA THR A 89 2.25 1.41 -10.05
C THR A 89 3.61 2.11 -10.05
N SER A 90 4.70 1.43 -10.42
CA SER A 90 6.02 2.08 -10.56
C SER A 90 6.14 2.99 -11.78
N THR A 91 5.10 3.06 -12.61
CA THR A 91 5.05 3.93 -13.78
C THR A 91 3.88 4.89 -13.65
N VAL A 92 4.00 6.11 -14.18
CA VAL A 92 2.93 7.11 -14.17
C VAL A 92 1.63 6.54 -14.75
N ARG A 93 1.69 5.86 -15.91
CA ARG A 93 0.51 5.24 -16.52
C ARG A 93 -0.12 4.18 -15.63
N GLY A 94 0.69 3.32 -15.02
CA GLY A 94 0.19 2.28 -14.14
C GLY A 94 -0.37 2.81 -12.83
N ALA A 95 0.24 3.86 -12.27
CA ALA A 95 -0.26 4.58 -11.09
C ALA A 95 -1.63 5.23 -11.39
N LYS A 96 -1.77 5.98 -12.49
CA LYS A 96 -3.05 6.56 -12.92
C LYS A 96 -4.14 5.51 -13.13
N LYS A 97 -3.78 4.38 -13.75
CA LYS A 97 -4.72 3.27 -13.93
C LYS A 97 -5.17 2.68 -12.60
N SER A 98 -4.23 2.45 -11.68
CA SER A 98 -4.55 1.94 -10.35
C SER A 98 -5.46 2.90 -9.58
N ALA A 99 -5.17 4.20 -9.64
CA ALA A 99 -5.98 5.24 -9.02
C ALA A 99 -7.43 5.23 -9.53
N SER A 100 -7.60 5.25 -10.85
CA SER A 100 -8.92 5.18 -11.48
C SER A 100 -9.67 3.89 -11.12
N GLN A 101 -8.98 2.75 -11.04
CA GLN A 101 -9.60 1.49 -10.61
C GLN A 101 -10.01 1.49 -9.14
N SER A 102 -9.17 2.08 -8.27
CA SER A 102 -9.47 2.26 -6.86
C SER A 102 -10.66 3.18 -6.64
N LYS A 103 -10.71 4.30 -7.35
CA LYS A 103 -11.84 5.24 -7.31
C LYS A 103 -13.13 4.57 -7.77
N GLN A 104 -13.12 3.93 -8.94
CA GLN A 104 -14.29 3.20 -9.44
C GLN A 104 -14.79 2.16 -8.44
N LEU A 105 -13.88 1.40 -7.81
CA LEU A 105 -14.24 0.41 -6.81
C LEU A 105 -14.96 1.04 -5.61
N VAL A 106 -14.47 2.17 -5.11
CA VAL A 106 -15.11 2.87 -3.98
C VAL A 106 -16.49 3.36 -4.39
N GLU A 107 -16.61 4.03 -5.54
CA GLU A 107 -17.88 4.55 -6.05
C GLU A 107 -18.91 3.43 -6.24
N ASP A 108 -18.51 2.29 -6.83
CA ASP A 108 -19.37 1.11 -7.01
C ASP A 108 -19.86 0.56 -5.65
N LEU A 109 -18.98 0.50 -4.65
CA LEU A 109 -19.29 -0.01 -3.30
C LEU A 109 -20.11 0.97 -2.45
N SER A 110 -20.14 2.25 -2.81
CA SER A 110 -20.94 3.30 -2.15
C SER A 110 -22.27 3.58 -2.84
N GLY A 111 -22.68 2.75 -3.80
CA GLY A 111 -23.92 2.97 -4.55
C GLY A 111 -23.87 4.16 -5.52
N GLY A 112 -22.68 4.46 -6.07
CA GLY A 112 -22.47 5.50 -7.07
C GLY A 112 -22.17 6.90 -6.50
N LYS A 113 -21.89 7.02 -5.21
CA LYS A 113 -21.39 8.27 -4.61
C LYS A 113 -20.00 8.57 -5.17
N GLU A 114 -19.81 9.78 -5.71
CA GLU A 114 -18.52 10.25 -6.22
C GLU A 114 -17.59 10.66 -5.08
N PHE A 115 -16.30 10.37 -5.24
CA PHE A 115 -15.23 10.75 -4.30
C PHE A 115 -14.07 11.40 -5.03
N THR A 116 -13.35 12.32 -4.37
CA THR A 116 -12.07 12.80 -4.88
C THR A 116 -10.98 11.72 -4.76
N ASP A 117 -9.83 11.95 -5.39
CA ASP A 117 -8.68 11.06 -5.34
C ASP A 117 -8.11 10.97 -3.92
N GLU A 118 -8.14 12.09 -3.18
CA GLU A 118 -7.75 12.19 -1.78
C GLU A 118 -8.71 11.41 -0.89
N GLU A 119 -10.01 11.63 -1.04
CA GLU A 119 -11.04 10.92 -0.26
C GLU A 119 -10.97 9.41 -0.50
N THR A 120 -10.81 8.99 -1.76
CA THR A 120 -10.60 7.58 -2.12
C THR A 120 -9.38 7.01 -1.37
N THR A 121 -8.26 7.74 -1.35
CA THR A 121 -7.05 7.31 -0.65
C THR A 121 -7.29 7.17 0.85
N GLU A 122 -7.95 8.15 1.47
CA GLU A 122 -8.31 8.11 2.89
C GLU A 122 -9.21 6.92 3.23
N ILE A 123 -10.18 6.60 2.38
CA ILE A 123 -11.07 5.44 2.54
C ILE A 123 -10.26 4.13 2.60
N PHE A 124 -9.30 3.94 1.69
CA PHE A 124 -8.44 2.75 1.70
C PHE A 124 -7.56 2.68 2.96
N LEU A 125 -7.01 3.81 3.40
CA LEU A 125 -6.19 3.86 4.62
C LEU A 125 -7.03 3.51 5.86
N MET A 126 -8.24 4.04 5.97
CA MET A 126 -9.15 3.71 7.06
C MET A 126 -9.62 2.26 7.00
N ALA A 127 -9.86 1.70 5.81
CA ALA A 127 -10.24 0.29 5.65
C ALA A 127 -9.11 -0.69 6.05
N ASP A 128 -7.83 -0.29 5.91
CA ASP A 128 -6.69 -1.06 6.42
C ASP A 128 -6.50 -0.88 7.94
N GLU A 129 -6.81 0.30 8.50
CA GLU A 129 -6.84 0.47 9.96
C GLU A 129 -7.94 -0.38 10.60
N LEU A 130 -9.14 -0.37 10.01
CA LEU A 130 -10.29 -1.16 10.46
C LEU A 130 -10.01 -2.67 10.44
N LYS A 131 -9.15 -3.15 9.52
CA LYS A 131 -8.67 -4.55 9.49
C LYS A 131 -7.97 -4.97 10.78
N ASN A 132 -7.27 -4.04 11.44
CA ASN A 132 -6.55 -4.33 12.68
C ASN A 132 -7.50 -4.36 13.90
N GLU A 133 -8.66 -3.71 13.79
CA GLU A 133 -9.67 -3.65 14.85
C GLU A 133 -10.70 -4.77 14.75
N ILE A 134 -11.04 -5.18 13.53
CA ILE A 134 -11.97 -6.27 13.24
C ILE A 134 -11.22 -7.32 12.43
N ASN A 135 -10.85 -8.44 13.05
CA ASN A 135 -10.18 -9.52 12.34
C ASN A 135 -10.83 -10.89 12.57
N LEU A 136 -11.51 -11.41 11.52
CA LEU A 136 -11.38 -12.77 10.97
C LEU A 136 -12.41 -13.15 9.89
N LEU A 137 -13.50 -12.38 9.68
CA LEU A 137 -14.62 -12.85 8.83
C LEU A 137 -15.08 -11.91 7.70
N GLN A 138 -14.46 -10.74 7.52
CA GLN A 138 -14.94 -9.75 6.54
C GLN A 138 -13.89 -9.37 5.50
N SER A 139 -14.33 -9.26 4.25
CA SER A 139 -13.49 -9.02 3.09
C SER A 139 -12.95 -7.59 3.06
N SER A 140 -11.91 -7.33 2.26
CA SER A 140 -11.44 -5.96 2.03
C SER A 140 -12.51 -5.07 1.42
N THR A 141 -13.37 -5.63 0.56
CA THR A 141 -14.48 -4.91 -0.06
C THR A 141 -15.55 -4.52 0.96
N ASP A 142 -15.82 -5.35 1.97
CA ASP A 142 -16.79 -5.02 3.02
C ASP A 142 -16.31 -3.82 3.85
N ARG A 143 -15.02 -3.80 4.19
CA ARG A 143 -14.42 -2.68 4.95
C ARG A 143 -14.43 -1.39 4.14
N ILE A 144 -14.09 -1.46 2.85
CA ILE A 144 -14.13 -0.30 1.95
C ILE A 144 -15.57 0.21 1.84
N SER A 145 -16.54 -0.68 1.60
CA SER A 145 -17.96 -0.33 1.52
C SER A 145 -18.42 0.37 2.80
N ALA A 146 -18.17 -0.22 3.97
CA ALA A 146 -18.59 0.36 5.25
C ALA A 146 -17.99 1.75 5.51
N ILE A 147 -16.68 1.92 5.28
CA ILE A 147 -16.02 3.23 5.42
C ILE A 147 -16.60 4.23 4.44
N SER A 148 -16.78 3.84 3.18
CA SER A 148 -17.24 4.73 2.12
C SER A 148 -18.68 5.24 2.35
N GLU A 149 -19.53 4.39 2.92
CA GLU A 149 -20.91 4.71 3.27
C GLU A 149 -21.01 5.75 4.39
N VAL A 150 -20.18 5.61 5.42
CA VAL A 150 -20.15 6.53 6.56
C VAL A 150 -19.20 7.71 6.37
N TYR A 151 -18.49 7.77 5.24
CA TYR A 151 -17.49 8.81 4.96
C TYR A 151 -18.12 10.19 4.93
N ASN A 152 -17.62 11.07 5.80
CA ASN A 152 -18.00 12.47 5.89
C ASN A 152 -16.75 13.29 6.27
N PRO A 153 -16.32 14.25 5.43
CA PRO A 153 -15.10 15.03 5.65
C PRO A 153 -15.15 15.94 6.90
N ASN A 154 -16.34 16.14 7.48
CA ASN A 154 -16.50 16.88 8.74
C ASN A 154 -16.27 16.03 9.99
N LEU A 155 -16.09 14.72 9.83
CA LEU A 155 -15.79 13.81 10.93
C LEU A 155 -14.29 13.54 11.00
N THR A 156 -13.79 13.32 12.22
CA THR A 156 -12.43 12.83 12.40
C THR A 156 -12.31 11.39 11.89
N LYS A 157 -11.10 11.02 11.46
CA LYS A 157 -10.78 9.65 11.01
C LYS A 157 -11.25 8.58 12.01
N LYS A 158 -11.07 8.83 13.30
CA LYS A 158 -11.46 7.91 14.37
C LYS A 158 -12.98 7.72 14.46
N GLU A 159 -13.75 8.80 14.28
CA GLU A 159 -15.21 8.73 14.27
C GLU A 159 -15.74 7.96 13.05
N ILE A 160 -15.11 8.13 11.89
CA ILE A 160 -15.47 7.38 10.67
C ILE A 160 -15.19 5.88 10.87
N ILE A 161 -14.03 5.53 11.42
CA ILE A 161 -13.66 4.13 11.69
C ILE A 161 -14.63 3.49 12.69
N GLU A 162 -14.98 4.18 13.78
CA GLU A 162 -15.91 3.62 14.78
C GLU A 162 -17.32 3.44 14.18
N LYS A 163 -17.82 4.41 13.40
CA LYS A 163 -19.11 4.26 12.70
C LYS A 163 -19.11 3.12 11.69
N ALA A 164 -18.02 2.94 10.95
CA ALA A 164 -17.91 1.83 10.01
C ALA A 164 -17.84 0.49 10.74
N ARG A 165 -17.15 0.44 11.89
CA ARG A 165 -17.11 -0.73 12.77
C ARG A 165 -18.50 -1.11 13.26
N GLU A 166 -19.26 -0.15 13.78
CA GLU A 166 -20.66 -0.36 14.20
C GLU A 166 -21.53 -0.88 13.05
N LEU A 167 -21.44 -0.26 11.87
CA LEU A 167 -22.17 -0.69 10.67
C LEU A 167 -21.83 -2.14 10.29
N MET A 168 -20.56 -2.52 10.34
CA MET A 168 -20.10 -3.87 10.01
C MET A 168 -20.55 -4.92 11.02
N VAL A 169 -20.57 -4.58 12.32
CA VAL A 169 -21.09 -5.46 13.37
C VAL A 169 -22.59 -5.68 13.17
N ASN A 170 -23.36 -4.60 12.97
CA ASN A 170 -24.81 -4.69 12.74
C ASN A 170 -25.14 -5.58 11.53
N ARG A 171 -24.44 -5.39 10.40
CA ARG A 171 -24.62 -6.23 9.20
C ARG A 171 -24.37 -7.70 9.46
N TYR A 172 -23.36 -8.02 10.27
CA TYR A 172 -23.05 -9.39 10.61
C TYR A 172 -24.11 -9.99 11.53
N GLU A 173 -24.57 -9.26 12.55
CA GLU A 173 -25.62 -9.71 13.46
C GLU A 173 -26.95 -9.93 12.72
N GLU A 174 -27.31 -9.06 11.77
CA GLU A 174 -28.48 -9.24 10.90
C GLU A 174 -28.38 -10.52 10.06
N GLN A 175 -27.20 -10.81 9.53
CA GLN A 175 -26.97 -12.02 8.74
C GLN A 175 -26.86 -13.28 9.61
N HIS A 176 -26.39 -13.16 10.86
CA HIS A 176 -26.05 -14.27 11.75
C HIS A 176 -26.65 -14.07 13.16
N PRO A 177 -27.99 -14.05 13.30
CA PRO A 177 -28.68 -13.66 14.54
C PRO A 177 -28.41 -14.58 15.75
N THR A 178 -27.76 -15.73 15.56
CA THR A 178 -27.49 -16.72 16.60
C THR A 178 -26.00 -16.87 16.96
N ALA A 179 -25.09 -16.12 16.32
CA ALA A 179 -23.65 -16.24 16.55
C ALA A 179 -23.00 -14.85 16.63
N PRO A 180 -22.82 -14.24 17.83
CA PRO A 180 -22.21 -12.92 17.95
C PRO A 180 -20.76 -12.92 17.49
N LEU A 181 -20.33 -11.83 16.82
CA LEU A 181 -18.94 -11.60 16.46
C LEU A 181 -18.11 -11.43 17.74
N ALA A 182 -16.95 -12.12 17.81
CA ALA A 182 -15.95 -11.82 18.82
C ALA A 182 -15.32 -10.46 18.50
N VAL A 183 -15.92 -9.38 19.01
CA VAL A 183 -15.39 -8.02 18.88
C VAL A 183 -14.15 -7.91 19.76
N LEU A 184 -12.97 -7.70 19.15
CA LEU A 184 -11.77 -7.42 19.91
C LEU A 184 -11.95 -6.07 20.63
N PRO A 185 -11.62 -5.97 21.93
CA PRO A 185 -11.71 -4.71 22.64
C PRO A 185 -10.81 -3.68 21.95
N SER A 186 -11.36 -2.50 21.68
CA SER A 186 -10.64 -1.35 21.15
C SER A 186 -9.39 -1.12 21.98
N ARG A 187 -8.21 -1.35 21.40
CA ARG A 187 -6.94 -1.05 22.05
C ARG A 187 -6.83 0.47 22.16
N THR A 188 -7.17 1.00 23.33
CA THR A 188 -6.86 2.39 23.68
C THR A 188 -5.33 2.51 23.72
N ILE A 189 -4.75 3.03 22.64
CA ILE A 189 -3.35 3.46 22.65
C ILE A 189 -3.31 4.69 23.56
N LYS A 190 -2.67 4.54 24.73
CA LYS A 190 -2.32 5.64 25.62
C LYS A 190 -1.12 6.40 25.08
#